data_AF-A0A9P0JB64-F1
#
_entry.id   AF-A0A9P0JB64-F1
#
_cell.length_a   1.000
_cell.length_b   1.000
_cell.length_c   1.000
_cell.angle_alpha   90.00
_cell.angle_beta   90.00
_cell.angle_gamma   90.00
#
_symmetry.space_group_name_H-M   'P 1'
#
loop_
_entity.id
_entity.type
_entity.pdbx_description
1 polymer ?
#
loop_
_entity_poly.entity_id
_entity_poly.type
_entity_poly.pdbx_seq_one_letter_code
_entity_poly.pdbx_strand_id
1 'polypeptide(L)' 'MFAYLVLLNKGPKDQKLKIEVPKEKVCLIRATFKNKKLSTRITADEVSSFQEEYCTLLKNSLSSLKKTKKLKKKVMS' A
#
# COMPACT_ATOMS: atom_id res chain seq x y z
N MET A 1 7.48 6.41 -2.24
CA MET A 1 7.03 7.03 -3.51
C MET A 1 5.51 7.12 -3.61
N PHE A 2 4.75 6.06 -3.31
CA PHE A 2 3.28 6.06 -3.42
C PHE A 2 2.54 7.03 -2.48
N ALA A 3 3.04 7.27 -1.26
CA ALA A 3 2.44 8.26 -0.35
C ALA A 3 2.54 9.70 -0.89
N TYR A 4 3.56 10.00 -1.70
CA TYR A 4 3.76 11.32 -2.30
C TYR A 4 2.75 11.60 -3.43
N LEU A 5 2.32 10.56 -4.14
CA LEU A 5 1.41 10.70 -5.29
C LEU A 5 -0.04 11.01 -4.85
N VAL A 6 -0.44 10.58 -3.66
CA VAL A 6 -1.76 10.90 -3.08
C VAL A 6 -1.84 12.37 -2.64
N LEU A 7 -0.71 12.99 -2.27
CA LEU A 7 -0.66 14.40 -1.84
C LEU A 7 -0.77 15.41 -3.01
N LEU A 8 -0.56 14.97 -4.25
CA LEU A 8 -0.51 15.86 -5.43
C LEU A 8 -1.86 16.04 -6.14
N ASN A 9 -2.91 15.28 -5.78
CA ASN A 9 -4.24 15.48 -6.32
C ASN A 9 -5.06 16.43 -5.42
N LYS A 10 -4.75 17.73 -5.45
CA LYS A 10 -5.58 18.77 -4.83
C LYS A 10 -6.31 19.60 -5.90
N GLY A 11 -7.62 19.42 -5.99
CA GLY A 11 -8.51 20.42 -6.60
C GLY A 11 -8.66 21.66 -5.71
N PRO A 12 -9.14 22.79 -6.26
CA PRO A 12 -9.12 24.07 -5.57
C PRO A 12 -10.43 24.28 -4.80
N LYS A 13 -10.39 24.31 -3.46
CA LYS A 13 -11.18 25.23 -2.62
C LYS A 13 -10.53 25.41 -1.25
N ASP A 14 -10.38 26.68 -0.89
CA ASP A 14 -9.70 27.23 0.26
C ASP A 14 -10.35 26.86 1.60
N GLN A 15 -9.66 26.01 2.36
CA GLN A 15 -9.67 26.09 3.80
C GLN A 15 -8.29 25.62 4.27
N LYS A 16 -7.47 26.55 4.78
CA LYS A 16 -6.21 26.20 5.47
C LYS A 16 -6.57 25.46 6.76
N LEU A 17 -6.91 24.18 6.63
CA LEU A 17 -6.86 23.25 7.74
C LEU A 17 -5.41 23.25 8.20
N LYS A 18 -5.17 23.70 9.44
CA LYS A 18 -3.89 23.47 10.11
C LYS A 18 -3.76 21.95 10.21
N ILE A 19 -3.05 21.36 9.24
CA ILE A 19 -2.70 19.95 9.29
C ILE A 19 -1.64 19.88 10.40
N GLU A 20 -2.09 19.63 11.61
CA GLU A 20 -1.20 19.23 12.70
C GLU A 20 -0.47 17.99 12.19
N VAL A 21 0.85 18.11 12.02
CA VAL A 21 1.68 16.97 11.65
C VAL A 21 1.48 15.94 12.75
N PRO A 22 0.90 14.76 12.45
CA PRO A 22 0.63 13.79 13.49
C PRO A 22 1.94 13.45 14.20
N LYS A 23 1.97 13.66 15.51
CA LYS A 23 3.15 13.37 16.35
C LYS A 23 3.58 11.90 16.23
N GLU A 24 2.61 11.03 15.94
CA GLU A 24 2.78 9.61 15.78
C GLU A 24 2.76 9.21 14.30
N LYS A 25 3.83 8.56 13.85
CA LYS A 25 3.91 7.96 12.52
C LYS A 25 3.10 6.68 12.51
N VAL A 26 1.92 6.74 11.91
CA VAL A 26 1.00 5.60 11.83
C VAL A 26 0.47 5.40 10.42
N CYS A 27 0.24 4.14 10.06
CA CYS A 27 -0.36 3.74 8.80
C CYS A 27 -1.73 3.12 9.05
N LEU A 28 -2.70 3.39 8.18
CA LEU A 28 -4.02 2.76 8.20
C LEU A 28 -4.17 1.84 6.99
N ILE A 29 -4.39 0.56 7.24
CA ILE A 29 -4.65 -0.42 6.19
C ILE A 29 -6.12 -0.82 6.24
N ARG A 30 -6.77 -0.86 5.08
CA ARG A 30 -8.18 -1.24 4.93
C ARG A 30 -8.31 -2.32 3.87
N ALA A 31 -9.13 -3.31 4.16
CA ALA A 31 -9.51 -4.35 3.20
C ALA A 31 -11.03 -4.44 3.11
N THR A 32 -11.54 -4.82 1.95
CA THR A 32 -12.97 -5.02 1.74
C THR A 32 -13.18 -6.23 0.85
N PHE A 33 -14.08 -7.11 1.26
CA PHE A 33 -14.54 -8.25 0.48
C PHE A 33 -16.07 -8.27 0.48
N LYS A 34 -16.66 -7.91 -0.66
CA LYS A 34 -18.11 -7.68 -0.80
C LYS A 34 -18.56 -6.64 0.24
N ASN A 35 -19.38 -7.05 1.20
CA ASN A 35 -19.94 -6.18 2.23
C ASN A 35 -19.14 -6.22 3.55
N LYS A 36 -18.08 -7.04 3.62
CA LYS A 36 -17.23 -7.16 4.81
C LYS A 36 -16.05 -6.20 4.71
N LYS A 37 -15.84 -5.40 5.75
CA LYS A 37 -14.76 -4.41 5.84
C LYS A 37 -13.87 -4.72 7.03
N LEU A 38 -12.56 -4.57 6.85
CA LEU A 38 -11.56 -4.69 7.90
C LEU A 38 -10.65 -3.44 7.85
N SER A 39 -10.23 -2.97 9.02
CA SER A 39 -9.29 -1.86 9.14
C SER A 39 -8.34 -2.10 10.30
N THR A 40 -7.05 -1.82 10.10
CA THR A 40 -6.03 -1.89 11.15
C THR A 40 -5.12 -0.67 11.12
N ARG A 41 -4.73 -0.19 12.31
CA ARG A 41 -3.74 0.88 12.50
C ARG A 41 -2.41 0.22 12.83
N ILE A 42 -1.35 0.62 12.15
CA ILE A 42 0.01 0.11 12.33
C ILE A 42 0.88 1.27 12.79
N THR A 43 1.54 1.08 13.93
CA THR A 43 2.52 2.04 14.45
C THR A 43 3.89 1.79 13.81
N ALA A 44 4.81 2.76 13.91
CA ALA A 44 6.15 2.64 13.33
C ALA A 44 6.92 1.41 13.85
N ASP A 45 6.68 1.01 15.10
CA ASP A 45 7.39 -0.10 15.75
C ASP A 45 6.94 -1.47 15.23
N GLU A 46 5.68 -1.58 14.80
CA GLU A 46 5.05 -2.82 14.32
C GLU A 46 5.23 -3.03 12.80
N VAL A 47 5.81 -2.06 12.08
CA VAL A 47 5.90 -2.12 10.62
C VAL A 47 6.66 -3.36 10.14
N SER A 48 7.76 -3.71 10.82
CA SER A 48 8.61 -4.82 10.37
C SER A 48 7.90 -6.17 10.47
N SER A 49 7.32 -6.47 11.63
CA SER A 49 6.60 -7.72 11.86
C SER A 49 5.35 -7.80 10.98
N PHE A 50 4.58 -6.71 10.91
CA PHE A 50 3.42 -6.64 10.03
C PHE A 50 3.81 -6.90 8.57
N GLN A 51 4.91 -6.32 8.10
CA GLN A 51 5.35 -6.46 6.70
C GLN A 51 5.68 -7.92 6.36
N GLU A 52 6.39 -8.64 7.23
CA GLU A 52 6.77 -10.04 7.01
C GLU A 52 5.54 -10.96 6.88
N GLU A 53 4.61 -10.84 7.82
CA GLU A 53 3.36 -11.62 7.83
C GLU A 53 2.47 -11.25 6.64
N TYR A 54 2.29 -9.95 6.40
CA TYR A 54 1.44 -9.45 5.31
C TYR A 54 1.97 -9.84 3.93
N CYS A 55 3.30 -9.79 3.72
CA CYS A 55 3.92 -10.24 2.48
C CYS A 55 3.71 -11.74 2.25
N THR A 56 3.83 -12.54 3.31
CA THR A 56 3.61 -13.99 3.23
C THR A 56 2.16 -14.30 2.86
N LEU A 57 1.20 -13.63 3.51
CA LEU A 57 -0.22 -13.73 3.19
C LEU A 57 -0.49 -13.39 1.72
N LEU A 58 0.01 -12.25 1.23
CA LEU A 58 -0.21 -11.82 -0.15
C LEU A 58 0.38 -12.79 -1.17
N LYS A 59 1.60 -13.28 -0.96
CA LYS A 59 2.23 -14.26 -1.86
C LYS A 59 1.42 -15.54 -1.96
N ASN A 60 0.91 -16.03 -0.84
CA ASN A 60 0.10 -17.24 -0.79
C ASN A 60 -1.25 -17.02 -1.48
N SER A 61 -1.94 -15.91 -1.16
CA SER A 61 -3.27 -15.60 -1.70
C SER A 61 -3.27 -15.20 -3.18
N LEU A 62 -2.21 -14.58 -3.69
CA LEU A 62 -2.12 -14.08 -5.09
C LEU A 62 -1.29 -15.01 -6.01
N SER A 63 -0.99 -16.23 -5.58
CA SER A 63 -0.16 -17.18 -6.31
C SER A 63 -0.76 -17.67 -7.64
N SER A 64 -2.08 -17.52 -7.84
CA SER A 64 -2.81 -18.06 -8.99
C SER A 64 -2.84 -17.15 -10.23
N LEU A 65 -2.12 -16.03 -10.25
CA LEU A 65 -2.05 -15.16 -11.43
C LEU A 65 -1.22 -15.81 -12.55
N LYS A 66 -1.66 -15.63 -13.80
CA LYS A 66 -0.90 -16.09 -14.98
C LYS A 66 0.49 -15.46 -14.95
N LYS A 67 1.53 -16.29 -14.92
CA LYS A 67 2.93 -15.82 -14.98
C LYS A 67 3.11 -15.06 -16.29
N THR A 68 3.46 -13.77 -16.21
CA THR A 68 3.84 -13.00 -17.39
C THR A 68 5.06 -13.66 -18.01
N LYS A 69 4.93 -14.18 -19.25
CA LYS A 69 6.08 -14.67 -20.00
C LYS A 69 7.03 -13.49 -20.19
N LYS A 70 8.13 -13.45 -19.43
CA LYS A 70 9.22 -12.53 -19.73
C LYS A 70 9.70 -12.90 -21.13
N LEU A 71 9.44 -12.04 -22.12
CA LEU A 71 10.02 -12.20 -23.44
C LEU A 71 11.54 -12.27 -23.23
N LYS A 72 12.13 -13.43 -23.52
CA LYS A 72 13.58 -13.55 -23.59
C LYS A 72 14.02 -12.57 -24.66
N LYS A 73 14.75 -11.51 -24.29
CA LYS A 73 15.45 -10.68 -25.26
C LYS A 73 16.33 -11.64 -26.06
N LYS A 74 16.02 -11.79 -27.35
CA LYS A 74 16.86 -12.51 -28.29
C LYS A 74 18.14 -11.69 -28.37
N VAL A 75 19.18 -12.12 -27.65
CA VAL A 75 20.54 -11.63 -27.90
C VAL A 75 20.86 -12.15 -29.30
N MET A 76 20.85 -11.25 -30.28
CA MET A 76 21.42 -11.56 -31.59
C MET A 76 22.93 -11.47 -31.39
N SER A 77 23.57 -12.64 -31.27
CA SER A 77 25.00 -12.81 -31.51
C SER A 77 25.22 -13.06 -32.99
#